data_AF-A0A421JXC7-F1
#
_entry.id   AF-A0A421JXC7-F1
#
_cell.length_a   1.000
_cell.length_b   1.000
_cell.length_c   1.000
_cell.angle_alpha   90.00
_cell.angle_beta   90.00
_cell.angle_gamma   90.00
#
_symmetry.space_group_name_H-M   'P 1'
#
loop_
_entity.id
_entity.type
_entity.pdbx_description
1 polymer ?
#
loop_
_entity_poly.entity_id
_entity_poly.type
_entity_poly.pdbx_seq_one_letter_code
_entity_poly.pdbx_strand_id
1 'polypeptide(L)'
;MIGETDKKDKRESRTIAIVLIAMLLVLGVVLVLMLPELSELARIHLSPGLGVKDSAVISFFVSVVLLVLFALFSGDGLIGELQFMIPGFFLFFVLNWLLIAWVF
;
A
#
# COMPACT_ATOMS: atom_id res chain seq x y z
N MET A 1 3.56 27.39 -36.23
CA MET A 1 2.45 26.83 -35.44
C MET A 1 2.85 25.62 -34.56
N ILE A 2 4.06 25.06 -34.67
CA ILE A 2 4.49 23.87 -33.89
C ILE A 2 4.82 24.18 -32.40
N GLY A 3 5.30 25.39 -32.10
CA GLY A 3 5.69 25.76 -30.73
C GLY A 3 4.55 26.14 -29.77
N GLU A 4 3.32 26.32 -30.26
CA GLU A 4 2.15 26.58 -29.39
C GLU A 4 1.53 25.28 -28.87
N THR A 5 1.54 24.22 -29.68
CA THR A 5 1.03 22.89 -29.32
C THR A 5 1.86 22.26 -28.18
N ASP A 6 3.19 22.38 -28.26
CA ASP A 6 4.12 21.84 -27.24
C ASP A 6 4.00 22.55 -25.87
N LYS A 7 3.76 23.87 -25.88
CA LYS A 7 3.47 24.63 -24.64
C LYS A 7 2.12 24.29 -24.04
N LYS A 8 1.13 23.93 -24.86
CA LYS A 8 -0.20 23.51 -24.43
C LYS A 8 -0.16 22.13 -23.76
N ASP A 9 0.48 21.14 -24.39
CA ASP A 9 0.64 19.78 -23.83
C ASP A 9 1.37 19.79 -22.49
N LYS A 10 2.42 20.61 -22.36
CA LYS A 10 3.16 20.74 -21.09
C LYS A 10 2.31 21.36 -19.98
N ARG A 11 1.42 22.30 -20.32
CA ARG A 11 0.50 22.92 -19.35
C ARG A 11 -0.60 21.95 -18.94
N GLU A 12 -1.13 21.18 -19.89
CA GLU A 12 -2.18 20.20 -19.65
C GLU A 12 -1.67 19.03 -18.79
N SER A 13 -0.49 18.49 -19.11
CA SER A 13 0.21 17.49 -18.29
C SER A 13 0.48 17.98 -16.87
N ARG A 14 0.91 19.25 -16.72
CA ARG A 14 1.14 19.85 -15.40
C ARG A 14 -0.16 20.01 -14.61
N THR A 15 -1.24 20.41 -15.28
CA THR A 15 -2.57 20.51 -14.64
C THR A 15 -3.04 19.14 -14.17
N ILE A 16 -2.90 18.09 -14.99
CA ILE A 16 -3.25 16.71 -14.62
C ILE A 16 -2.43 16.26 -13.40
N ALA A 17 -1.11 16.51 -13.41
CA ALA A 17 -0.24 16.18 -12.28
C ALA A 17 -0.65 16.92 -10.98
N ILE A 18 -0.98 18.21 -11.09
CA ILE A 18 -1.46 19.01 -9.93
C ILE A 18 -2.77 18.45 -9.40
N VAL A 19 -3.71 18.09 -10.27
CA VAL A 19 -4.99 17.49 -9.87
C VAL A 19 -4.77 16.14 -9.19
N LEU A 20 -3.88 15.30 -9.72
CA LEU A 20 -3.49 14.03 -9.10
C LEU A 20 -2.88 14.23 -7.71
N ILE A 21 -1.93 15.15 -7.57
CA ILE A 21 -1.29 15.46 -6.29
C ILE A 21 -2.31 16.03 -5.30
N ALA A 22 -3.19 16.93 -5.74
CA ALA A 22 -4.27 17.46 -4.91
C ALA A 22 -5.24 16.36 -4.46
N MET A 23 -5.58 15.43 -5.36
CA MET A 23 -6.43 14.28 -5.03
C MET A 23 -5.77 13.35 -4.01
N LEU A 24 -4.48 13.04 -4.17
CA LEU A 24 -3.71 12.26 -3.20
C LEU A 24 -3.62 12.96 -1.84
N LEU A 25 -3.46 14.29 -1.82
CA LEU A 25 -3.47 15.08 -0.58
C LEU A 25 -4.81 15.00 0.14
N VAL A 26 -5.92 15.17 -0.59
CA VAL A 26 -7.28 15.03 -0.03
C VAL A 26 -7.48 13.63 0.54
N LEU A 27 -7.03 12.60 -0.18
CA LEU A 27 -7.13 11.21 0.26
C LEU A 27 -6.30 10.98 1.53
N GLY A 28 -5.09 11.55 1.61
CA GLY A 28 -4.26 11.53 2.82
C GLY A 28 -4.94 12.21 4.03
N VAL A 29 -5.58 13.36 3.83
CA VAL A 29 -6.32 14.06 4.90
C VAL A 29 -7.49 13.20 5.38
N VAL A 30 -8.25 12.60 4.48
CA VAL A 30 -9.36 11.69 4.83
C VAL A 30 -8.86 10.50 5.65
N LEU A 31 -7.75 9.89 5.27
CA LEU A 31 -7.15 8.78 6.02
C LEU A 31 -6.74 9.20 7.44
N VAL A 32 -6.14 10.38 7.59
CA VAL A 32 -5.76 10.93 8.91
C VAL A 32 -7.00 11.17 9.78
N LEU A 33 -8.08 11.70 9.20
CA LEU A 33 -9.34 11.92 9.92
C LEU A 33 -10.05 10.61 10.30
N MET A 34 -9.84 9.52 9.55
CA MET A 34 -10.37 8.19 9.87
C MET A 34 -9.53 7.40 10.87
N LEU A 35 -8.32 7.85 11.24
CA LEU A 35 -7.47 7.19 12.24
C LEU A 35 -8.19 6.82 13.55
N PRO A 36 -8.99 7.69 14.22
CA PRO A 36 -9.67 7.33 15.45
C PRO A 36 -10.65 6.16 15.26
N GLU A 37 -11.47 6.20 14.20
CA GLU A 37 -12.43 5.13 13.87
C GLU A 37 -11.74 3.81 13.53
N LEU A 38 -10.64 3.87 12.75
CA LEU A 38 -9.78 2.71 12.46
C LEU A 38 -9.15 2.14 13.74
N SER A 39 -8.76 3.00 14.67
CA SER A 39 -8.19 2.58 15.95
C SER A 39 -9.21 1.93 16.87
N GLU A 40 -10.48 2.37 16.82
CA GLU A 40 -11.57 1.78 17.59
C GLU A 40 -11.99 0.43 17.00
N LEU A 41 -12.08 0.32 15.68
CA LEU A 41 -12.28 -0.97 15.00
C LEU A 41 -11.15 -1.96 15.32
N ALA A 42 -9.90 -1.50 15.26
CA ALA A 42 -8.74 -2.29 15.66
C ALA A 42 -8.82 -2.71 17.13
N ARG A 43 -9.24 -1.83 18.04
CA ARG A 43 -9.45 -2.23 19.45
C ARG A 43 -10.57 -3.25 19.57
N ILE A 44 -11.74 -3.06 18.97
CA ILE A 44 -12.86 -3.97 19.17
C ILE A 44 -12.60 -5.35 18.54
N HIS A 45 -11.92 -5.41 17.39
CA HIS A 45 -11.74 -6.65 16.62
C HIS A 45 -10.34 -7.26 16.70
N LEU A 46 -9.34 -6.50 17.15
CA LEU A 46 -7.96 -6.96 17.29
C LEU A 46 -7.46 -6.93 18.75
N SER A 47 -8.12 -6.24 19.72
CA SER A 47 -7.67 -6.13 21.13
C SER A 47 -7.50 -7.44 21.89
N PRO A 48 -8.34 -8.47 21.74
CA PRO A 48 -7.94 -9.81 22.14
C PRO A 48 -7.09 -10.31 20.98
N GLY A 49 -5.76 -10.31 21.14
CA GLY A 49 -4.80 -10.61 20.07
C GLY A 49 -5.31 -11.73 19.16
N LEU A 50 -5.25 -11.50 17.84
CA LEU A 50 -5.77 -12.44 16.87
C LEU A 50 -5.05 -13.77 17.05
N GLY A 51 -5.81 -14.81 17.43
CA GLY A 51 -5.26 -16.14 17.62
C GLY A 51 -4.37 -16.56 16.45
N VAL A 52 -3.33 -17.35 16.73
CA VAL A 52 -2.24 -17.71 15.79
C VAL A 52 -2.75 -18.18 14.42
N LYS A 53 -3.94 -18.79 14.38
CA LYS A 53 -4.60 -19.24 13.15
C LYS A 53 -5.16 -18.09 12.31
N ASP A 54 -5.89 -17.16 12.92
CA ASP A 54 -6.59 -16.09 12.21
C ASP A 54 -5.59 -15.02 11.74
N SER A 55 -4.58 -14.74 12.58
CA SER A 55 -3.45 -13.88 12.22
C SER A 55 -2.67 -14.40 11.02
N ALA A 56 -2.49 -15.72 10.87
CA ALA A 56 -1.81 -16.29 9.70
C ALA A 56 -2.56 -15.99 8.40
N VAL A 57 -3.89 -16.09 8.40
CA VAL A 57 -4.72 -15.82 7.22
C VAL A 57 -4.61 -14.35 6.82
N ILE A 58 -4.77 -13.43 7.77
CA ILE A 58 -4.70 -11.99 7.51
C ILE A 58 -3.31 -11.61 7.00
N SER A 59 -2.26 -12.12 7.64
CA SER A 59 -0.87 -11.84 7.27
C SER A 59 -0.51 -12.35 5.89
N PHE A 60 -1.08 -13.49 5.49
CA PHE A 60 -0.91 -14.02 4.14
C PHE A 60 -1.49 -13.05 3.10
N PHE A 61 -2.74 -12.59 3.28
CA PHE A 61 -3.36 -11.65 2.35
C PHE A 61 -2.63 -10.30 2.32
N VAL A 62 -2.23 -9.76 3.48
CA VAL A 62 -1.46 -8.51 3.56
C VAL A 62 -0.13 -8.65 2.80
N SER A 63 0.61 -9.73 3.01
CA SER A 63 1.88 -9.96 2.31
C SER A 63 1.71 -10.20 0.81
N VAL A 64 0.61 -10.83 0.36
CA VAL A 64 0.30 -10.96 -1.07
C VAL A 64 0.02 -9.60 -1.69
N VAL A 65 -0.78 -8.76 -1.02
CA VAL A 65 -1.07 -7.39 -1.51
C VAL A 65 0.22 -6.57 -1.60
N LEU A 66 1.08 -6.63 -0.58
CA LEU A 66 2.38 -5.96 -0.61
C LEU A 66 3.27 -6.49 -1.75
N LEU A 67 3.30 -7.80 -1.96
CA LEU A 67 4.04 -8.40 -3.08
C LEU A 67 3.53 -7.90 -4.43
N VAL A 68 2.21 -7.83 -4.63
CA VAL A 68 1.60 -7.29 -5.85
C VAL A 68 1.93 -5.81 -6.02
N LEU A 69 1.87 -5.01 -4.96
CA LEU A 69 2.26 -3.60 -5.01
C LEU A 69 3.72 -3.45 -5.42
N PHE A 70 4.64 -4.19 -4.79
CA PHE A 70 6.04 -4.19 -5.19
C PHE A 70 6.23 -4.66 -6.63
N ALA A 71 5.46 -5.65 -7.10
CA ALA A 71 5.48 -6.09 -8.48
C ALA A 71 5.04 -4.99 -9.47
N LEU A 72 4.03 -4.19 -9.11
CA LEU A 72 3.50 -3.11 -9.94
C LEU A 72 4.44 -1.91 -10.02
N PHE A 73 5.16 -1.61 -8.94
CA PHE A 73 6.11 -0.52 -8.87
C PHE A 73 7.55 -0.93 -9.22
N SER A 74 7.81 -2.23 -9.36
CA SER A 74 9.08 -2.79 -9.83
C SER A 74 9.25 -2.47 -11.31
N GLY A 75 10.20 -1.58 -11.62
CA GLY A 75 10.44 -1.07 -12.96
C GLY A 75 11.17 -2.03 -13.90
N ASP A 76 11.79 -3.10 -13.39
CA ASP A 76 12.72 -3.97 -14.15
C ASP A 76 12.08 -5.32 -14.57
N GLY A 77 10.77 -5.48 -14.34
CA GLY A 77 10.02 -6.63 -14.79
C GLY A 77 9.94 -7.76 -13.77
N LEU A 78 8.70 -8.23 -13.59
CA LEU A 78 8.24 -9.16 -12.56
C LEU A 78 9.04 -10.48 -12.46
N ILE A 79 9.69 -10.89 -13.54
CA ILE A 79 10.41 -12.17 -13.63
C ILE A 79 11.84 -12.06 -13.08
N GLY A 80 12.55 -10.94 -13.30
CA GLY A 80 13.94 -10.77 -12.86
C GLY A 80 14.06 -10.59 -11.35
N GLU A 81 13.09 -9.90 -10.75
CA GLU A 81 13.08 -9.60 -9.31
C GLU A 81 12.37 -10.68 -8.47
N LEU A 82 11.74 -11.68 -9.10
CA LEU A 82 10.97 -12.71 -8.40
C LEU A 82 11.80 -13.45 -7.34
N GLN A 83 13.10 -13.66 -7.62
CA GLN A 83 14.05 -14.27 -6.68
C GLN A 83 14.27 -13.45 -5.40
N PHE A 84 14.08 -12.13 -5.44
CA PHE A 84 14.14 -11.24 -4.28
C PHE A 84 12.76 -11.07 -3.63
N MET A 85 11.71 -11.08 -4.44
CA MET A 85 10.33 -10.94 -3.96
C MET A 85 9.84 -12.15 -3.17
N ILE A 86 10.27 -13.37 -3.52
CA ILE A 86 9.87 -14.59 -2.80
C ILE A 86 10.42 -14.61 -1.37
N PRO A 87 11.73 -14.41 -1.11
CA PRO A 87 12.24 -14.28 0.26
C PRO A 87 11.63 -13.09 1.00
N GLY A 88 11.43 -11.96 0.30
CA GLY A 88 10.75 -10.79 0.85
C GLY A 88 9.34 -11.11 1.33
N PHE A 89 8.57 -11.86 0.54
CA PHE A 89 7.24 -12.32 0.90
C PHE A 89 7.25 -13.12 2.20
N PHE A 90 8.13 -14.12 2.34
CA PHE A 90 8.21 -14.92 3.56
C PHE A 90 8.63 -14.08 4.77
N LEU A 91 9.55 -13.14 4.59
CA LEU A 91 9.99 -12.24 5.65
C LEU A 91 8.85 -11.31 6.10
N PHE A 92 8.15 -10.68 5.17
CA PHE A 92 6.97 -9.86 5.47
C PHE A 92 5.85 -10.70 6.07
N PHE A 93 5.60 -11.91 5.57
CA PHE A 93 4.59 -12.81 6.12
C PHE A 93 4.88 -13.15 7.59
N VAL A 94 6.10 -13.60 7.92
CA VAL A 94 6.46 -13.95 9.30
C VAL A 94 6.42 -12.72 10.21
N LEU A 95 6.92 -11.58 9.75
CA LEU A 95 6.87 -10.34 10.55
C LEU A 95 5.44 -9.88 10.80
N ASN A 96 4.60 -9.79 9.77
CA ASN A 96 3.20 -9.40 9.93
C ASN A 96 2.44 -10.43 10.77
N TRP A 97 2.72 -11.73 10.60
CA TRP A 97 2.09 -12.78 11.37
C TRP A 97 2.39 -12.67 12.86
N LEU A 98 3.66 -12.49 13.23
CA LEU A 98 4.03 -12.30 14.63
C LEU A 98 3.50 -10.99 15.20
N LEU A 99 3.53 -9.89 14.43
CA LEU A 99 2.99 -8.61 14.88
C LEU A 99 1.47 -8.69 15.08
N ILE A 100 0.72 -9.32 14.19
CA ILE A 100 -0.74 -9.42 14.28
C ILE A 100 -1.15 -10.46 15.33
N ALA A 101 -0.36 -11.53 15.50
CA ALA A 101 -0.60 -12.55 16.51
C ALA A 101 -0.23 -12.10 17.93
N TRP A 102 0.77 -11.23 18.08
CA TRP A 102 1.38 -10.86 19.37
C TRP A 102 1.19 -9.39 19.76
N VAL A 103 0.70 -8.51 18.88
CA VAL A 103 0.07 -7.27 19.37
C VAL A 103 -1.29 -7.69 19.95
N PHE A 104 -1.28 -8.40 21.09
CA PHE A 104 -1.82 -8.10 22.43
C PHE A 104 -1.42 -9.21 23.41
#